data_AF-A0A0S1Y473-F1
#
_entry.id   AF-A0A0S1Y473-F1
#
_cell.length_a   1.000
_cell.length_b   1.000
_cell.length_c   1.000
_cell.angle_alpha   90.00
_cell.angle_beta   90.00
_cell.angle_gamma   90.00
#
_symmetry.space_group_name_H-M   'P 1'
#
loop_
_entity.id
_entity.type
_entity.pdbx_description
1 polymer ?
#
loop_
_entity_poly.entity_id
_entity_poly.type
_entity_poly.pdbx_seq_one_letter_code
_entity_poly.pdbx_strand_id
1 'polypeptide(L)' 'MLAAHAGLALAPAHLAELVDAYRYVGPMLSRIQRTNARADEPAHVFVAKTFEHQAQAPTPG' A
#
# COMPACT_ATOMS: atom_id res chain seq x y z
N MET A 1 8.12 -2.00 -17.09
CA MET A 1 6.76 -1.49 -16.78
C MET A 1 6.38 -1.90 -15.36
N LEU A 2 6.16 -0.94 -14.46
CA LEU A 2 5.84 -1.20 -13.04
C LEU A 2 4.60 -2.10 -12.87
N ALA A 3 3.57 -1.93 -13.71
CA ALA A 3 2.37 -2.77 -13.70
C ALA A 3 2.68 -4.26 -13.91
N ALA A 4 3.55 -4.60 -14.87
CA ALA A 4 3.96 -5.98 -15.12
C ALA A 4 4.77 -6.57 -13.94
N HIS A 5 5.61 -5.77 -13.29
CA HIS A 5 6.35 -6.21 -12.09
C HIS A 5 5.43 -6.41 -10.89
N ALA A 6 4.30 -5.71 -10.85
CA ALA A 6 3.24 -5.92 -9.85
C ALA A 6 2.31 -7.11 -10.19
N GLY A 7 2.60 -7.88 -11.25
CA GLY A 7 1.77 -9.01 -11.67
C GLY A 7 0.45 -8.61 -12.33
N LEU A 8 0.28 -7.34 -12.71
CA LEU A 8 -0.94 -6.87 -13.38
C LEU A 8 -0.87 -7.16 -14.87
N ALA A 9 -1.63 -8.16 -15.32
CA ALA A 9 -1.85 -8.46 -16.73
C ALA A 9 -2.93 -7.54 -17.30
N LEU A 10 -2.54 -6.33 -17.71
CA LEU A 10 -3.46 -5.32 -18.23
C LEU A 10 -3.61 -5.43 -19.75
N ALA A 11 -4.85 -5.40 -20.21
CA ALA A 11 -5.15 -5.13 -21.61
C ALA A 11 -4.61 -3.73 -22.01
N PRO A 12 -4.23 -3.50 -23.28
CA PRO A 12 -3.66 -2.23 -23.70
C PRO A 12 -4.51 -1.00 -23.36
N ALA A 13 -5.84 -1.12 -23.45
CA ALA A 13 -6.77 -0.06 -23.08
C ALA A 13 -6.70 0.31 -21.59
N HIS A 14 -6.67 -0.68 -20.69
CA HIS A 14 -6.56 -0.45 -19.24
C HIS A 14 -5.18 0.09 -18.85
N LEU A 15 -4.13 -0.28 -19.59
CA LEU A 15 -2.81 0.31 -19.39
C LEU A 15 -2.80 1.80 -19.75
N ALA A 16 -3.45 2.20 -20.84
CA ALA A 16 -3.57 3.60 -21.22
C ALA A 16 -4.35 4.40 -20.16
N GLU A 17 -5.47 3.86 -19.68
CA GLU A 17 -6.26 4.46 -18.60
C GLU A 17 -5.45 4.59 -17.30
N LEU A 18 -4.68 3.56 -16.93
CA LEU A 18 -3.81 3.60 -15.75
C LEU A 18 -2.74 4.70 -15.87
N VAL A 19 -2.14 4.86 -17.06
CA VAL A 19 -1.15 5.91 -17.32
C VAL A 19 -1.80 7.29 -17.20
N ASP A 20 -2.99 7.48 -17.75
CA ASP A 20 -3.72 8.74 -17.66
C ASP A 20 -4.10 9.08 -16.22
N ALA A 21 -4.59 8.09 -15.45
CA ALA A 21 -4.89 8.26 -14.03
C ALA A 21 -3.65 8.61 -13.20
N TYR A 22 -2.49 8.01 -13.51
CA TYR A 22 -1.24 8.25 -12.79
C TYR A 22 -0.73 9.69 -12.94
N ARG A 23 -1.12 10.40 -14.03
CA ARG A 23 -0.75 11.82 -14.22
C ARG A 23 -1.22 12.73 -13.09
N TYR A 24 -2.32 12.39 -12.43
CA TYR A 24 -2.86 13.15 -11.31
C TYR A 24 -2.12 12.89 -9.99
N VAL A 25 -1.46 11.74 -9.86
CA VAL A 25 -0.78 11.33 -8.62
C VAL A 25 0.52 12.12 -8.41
N GLY A 26 1.27 12.41 -9.49
CA GLY A 26 2.54 13.16 -9.40
C GLY A 26 2.42 14.50 -8.65
N PRO A 27 1.50 15.40 -9.05
CA PRO A 27 1.25 16.65 -8.33
C PRO A 27 0.71 16.47 -6.90
N MET A 28 0.06 15.35 -6.58
CA MET A 28 -0.36 15.07 -5.21
C MET A 28 0.84 14.66 -4.36
N LEU A 29 1.73 13.81 -4.89
CA LEU A 29 2.93 13.36 -4.19
C LEU A 29 3.91 14.49 -3.91
N SER A 30 4.00 15.51 -4.79
CA SER A 30 4.88 16.66 -4.56
C SER A 30 4.45 17.55 -3.39
N ARG A 31 3.20 17.42 -2.91
CA ARG A 31 2.69 18.13 -1.73
C ARG A 31 3.12 17.47 -0.42
N ILE A 32 3.55 16.21 -0.46
CA ILE A 32 3.99 15.48 0.73
C ILE A 32 5.38 16.00 1.13
N GLN A 33 5.46 16.65 2.30
CA GLN A 33 6.70 17.18 2.85
C GLN A 33 7.60 16.03 3.34
N ARG A 34 8.67 15.73 2.59
CA ARG A 34 9.60 14.61 2.88
C ARG A 34 10.76 14.97 3.81
N THR A 35 10.86 16.21 4.27
CA THR A 35 11.99 16.72 5.06
C THR A 35 11.79 16.60 6.57
N ASN A 36 10.60 16.20 7.02
CA ASN A 36 10.33 15.99 8.43
C ASN A 36 10.74 14.58 8.86
N ALA A 37 11.94 14.44 9.42
CA ALA A 37 12.48 13.16 9.89
C ALA A 37 11.62 12.45 10.97
N ARG A 38 10.67 13.16 11.60
CA ARG A 38 9.69 12.57 12.54
C ARG A 38 8.42 12.07 11.85
N ALA A 39 8.23 12.37 10.57
CA ALA A 39 7.11 11.91 9.76
C ALA A 39 7.44 10.67 8.92
N ASP A 40 8.65 10.12 9.08
CA ASP A 40 9.09 8.89 8.41
C ASP A 40 8.62 7.61 9.13
N GLU A 41 8.06 7.73 10.34
CA GLU A 41 7.45 6.60 11.03
C GLU A 41 6.09 6.27 10.37
N PRO A 42 5.84 5.00 9.99
CA PRO A 42 4.58 4.62 9.35
C PRO A 42 3.41 4.80 10.33
N ALA A 43 2.27 5.28 9.82
CA ALA A 43 1.05 5.49 10.61
C ALA A 43 0.54 4.22 11.32
N HIS A 44 0.92 3.05 10.81
CA HIS A 44 0.65 1.77 11.43
C HIS A 44 1.96 1.01 11.62
N VAL A 45 2.24 0.67 12.87
CA VAL A 45 3.38 -0.17 13.26
C VAL A 45 2.83 -1.55 13.63
N PHE A 46 3.54 -2.59 13.21
CA PHE A 46 3.20 -3.95 13.61
C PHE A 46 3.44 -4.15 15.11
N VAL A 47 2.42 -4.64 15.82
CA VAL A 47 2.50 -4.96 17.25
C VAL A 47 2.11 -6.42 17.44
N ALA A 48 3.08 -7.33 17.54
CA ALA A 48 2.83 -8.78 17.62
C ALA A 48 1.83 -9.18 18.72
N LYS A 49 1.90 -8.51 19.88
CA LYS A 49 1.08 -8.79 21.06
C LYS A 49 -0.44 -8.70 20.80
N THR A 50 -0.88 -7.90 19.82
CA THR A 50 -2.33 -7.80 19.53
C THR A 50 -2.91 -9.08 18.91
N PHE A 51 -2.07 -9.99 18.44
CA PHE A 51 -2.48 -11.23 17.77
C PHE A 51 -2.42 -12.47 18.69
N GLU A 52 -1.85 -12.36 19.89
CA GLU A 52 -1.68 -13.48 20.82
C GLU A 52 -3.01 -14.01 21.38
N HIS A 53 -4.05 -13.17 21.46
CA HIS A 53 -5.37 -13.56 21.97
C HIS A 53 -6.22 -14.40 20.99
N GLN A 54 -5.87 -14.46 19.71
CA GLN A 54 -6.61 -15.25 18.71
C GLN A 54 -6.17 -16.72 18.62
N ALA A 55 -5.01 -17.08 19.17
CA ALA A 55 -4.48 -18.45 19.12
C ALA A 55 -5.10 -19.40 20.17
N GLN A 56 -5.93 -18.87 21.09
CA GLN A 56 -6.58 -19.63 22.16
C GLN A 56 -8.11 -19.64 22.01
N ALA A 57 -8.61 -19.99 20.83
CA ALA A 57 -9.98 -20.49 20.73
C ALA A 57 -9.99 -21.95 21.21
N PRO A 58 -10.80 -22.34 22.22
CA PRO A 58 -10.88 -23.72 22.66
C PRO A 58 -11.49 -24.58 21.55
N THR A 59 -10.81 -25.68 21.19
CA THR A 59 -11.35 -26.74 20.34
C THR A 59 -12.63 -27.27 20.99
N PRO A 60 -13.80 -27.23 20.33
CA PRO A 60 -14.99 -27.87 20.86
C PRO A 60 -14.80 -29.38 20.81
N GLY A 61 -14.90 -30.03 21.97
CA GLY A 61 -14.97 -31.48 22.11
C GLY A 61 -16.38 -32.02 21.87
#